data_AF-A0A969ZQD8-F1
#
_entry.id   AF-A0A969ZQD8-F1
#
_cell.length_a   1.000
_cell.length_b   1.000
_cell.length_c   1.000
_cell.angle_alpha   90.00
_cell.angle_beta   90.00
_cell.angle_gamma   90.00
#
_symmetry.space_group_name_H-M   'P 1'
#
loop_
_entity.id
_entity.type
_entity.pdbx_description
1 polymer ?
#
loop_
_entity_poly.entity_id
_entity_poly.type
_entity_poly.pdbx_seq_one_letter_code
_entity_poly.pdbx_strand_id
1 'polypeptide(L)' 'MKNIERAIDFAMLMEEMKKIERQTRLIDSKRRENDAEHSYHVAMMAWILQDYSDLEIDINKVIKMLLV' A
#
# COMPACT_ATOMS: atom_id res chain seq x y z
N MET A 1 23.42 2.41 -14.80
CA MET A 1 23.12 2.81 -13.40
C MET A 1 21.70 3.36 -13.35
N LYS A 2 20.85 2.87 -12.44
CA LYS A 2 19.59 3.56 -12.13
C LYS A 2 19.98 4.91 -11.49
N ASN A 3 19.45 6.02 -12.01
CA ASN A 3 19.75 7.35 -11.49
C ASN A 3 19.10 7.50 -10.10
N ILE A 4 19.91 7.76 -9.07
CA ILE A 4 19.44 7.96 -7.69
C ILE A 4 18.49 9.17 -7.59
N GLU A 5 18.70 10.20 -8.40
CA GLU A 5 17.82 11.37 -8.48
C GLU A 5 16.40 10.95 -8.85
N ARG A 6 16.24 10.11 -9.87
CA ARG A 6 14.91 9.61 -10.28
C ARG A 6 14.23 8.77 -9.20
N ALA A 7 15.01 8.04 -8.40
CA ALA A 7 14.46 7.26 -7.28
C ALA A 7 13.98 8.18 -6.15
N ILE A 8 14.71 9.26 -5.88
CA ILE A 8 14.32 10.29 -4.92
C ILE A 8 13.08 11.04 -5.43
N ASP A 9 13.04 11.44 -6.70
CA ASP A 9 11.89 12.10 -7.32
C ASP A 9 10.64 11.23 -7.22
N PHE A 10 10.77 9.93 -7.50
CA PHE A 10 9.66 8.99 -7.37
C PHE A 10 9.23 8.83 -5.90
N ALA A 11 10.18 8.76 -4.96
CA ALA A 11 9.85 8.70 -3.54
C ALA A 11 9.09 9.95 -3.07
N MET A 12 9.46 11.13 -3.57
CA MET A 12 8.73 12.37 -3.31
C MET A 12 7.35 12.36 -3.97
N LEU A 13 7.22 11.83 -5.19
CA LEU A 13 5.93 11.71 -5.87
C LEU A 13 4.96 10.80 -5.11
N MET A 14 5.44 9.70 -4.50
CA MET A 14 4.60 8.80 -3.71
C MET A 14 3.94 9.48 -2.51
N GLU A 15 4.53 10.56 -1.97
CA GLU A 15 3.91 11.32 -0.87
C GLU A 15 2.55 11.93 -1.28
N GLU A 16 2.31 12.17 -2.57
CA GLU A 16 1.02 12.67 -3.05
C GLU A 16 -0.13 11.69 -2.78
N MET A 17 0.14 10.38 -2.67
CA MET A 17 -0.87 9.38 -2.31
C MET A 17 -1.48 9.62 -0.92
N LYS A 18 -0.72 10.21 0.01
CA LYS A 18 -1.23 10.54 1.36
C LYS A 18 -2.29 11.65 1.34
N LYS A 19 -2.45 12.36 0.22
CA LYS A 19 -3.44 13.43 0.04
C LYS A 19 -4.73 12.95 -0.61
N ILE A 20 -4.75 11.74 -1.19
CA ILE A 20 -5.92 11.18 -1.84
C ILE A 20 -6.79 10.49 -0.79
N GLU A 21 -7.91 11.13 -0.43
CA GLU A 21 -8.86 10.56 0.53
C GLU A 21 -9.83 9.58 -0.14
N ARG A 22 -10.05 8.45 0.53
CA ARG A 22 -11.03 7.42 0.16
C ARG A 22 -12.38 7.70 0.81
N GLN A 23 -13.43 7.04 0.33
CA GLN A 23 -14.73 7.09 1.01
C GLN A 23 -14.75 6.29 2.32
N THR A 24 -13.88 5.29 2.44
CA THR A 24 -13.68 4.48 3.65
C THR A 24 -13.29 5.36 4.84
N ARG A 25 -13.93 5.13 5.98
CA ARG A 25 -13.60 5.82 7.24
C ARG A 25 -12.70 4.94 8.09
N LEU A 26 -11.78 5.58 8.80
CA LEU A 26 -11.02 4.90 9.84
C LEU A 26 -11.96 4.47 10.97
N ILE A 27 -11.65 3.33 11.60
CA ILE A 27 -12.42 2.80 12.73
C ILE A 27 -12.40 3.83 13.86
N ASP A 28 -13.58 4.08 14.45
CA ASP A 28 -13.78 5.03 15.56
C ASP A 28 -13.28 6.45 15.29
N SER A 29 -13.25 6.87 14.02
CA SER A 29 -12.77 8.19 13.62
C SER A 29 -13.69 8.86 12.62
N LYS A 30 -13.73 10.20 12.69
CA LYS A 30 -14.43 11.02 11.70
C LYS A 30 -13.63 11.21 10.42
N ARG A 31 -12.33 10.86 10.42
CA ARG A 31 -11.45 10.95 9.25
C ARG A 31 -11.75 9.87 8.22
N ARG A 32 -11.49 10.22 6.98
CA ARG A 32 -11.36 9.28 5.87
C ARG A 32 -9.94 8.72 5.83
N GLU A 33 -9.83 7.47 5.41
CA GLU A 33 -8.57 6.81 5.09
C GLU A 33 -7.98 7.47 3.83
N ASN A 34 -6.65 7.61 3.74
CA ASN A 34 -6.00 7.97 2.48
C ASN A 34 -5.46 6.74 1.73
N ASP A 35 -5.18 6.88 0.44
CA ASP A 35 -4.74 5.76 -0.40
C ASP A 35 -3.42 5.12 0.09
N ALA A 36 -2.48 5.89 0.63
CA ALA A 36 -1.24 5.32 1.18
C ALA A 36 -1.49 4.47 2.44
N GLU A 37 -2.37 4.92 3.34
CA GLU A 37 -2.81 4.15 4.52
C GLU A 37 -3.50 2.85 4.08
N HIS A 38 -4.33 2.92 3.04
CA HIS A 38 -5.04 1.78 2.49
C HIS A 38 -4.11 0.72 1.91
N SER A 39 -3.18 1.11 1.03
CA SER A 39 -2.21 0.20 0.42
C SER A 39 -1.35 -0.50 1.48
N TYR A 40 -0.88 0.25 2.50
CA TYR A 40 -0.19 -0.34 3.65
C TYR A 40 -1.05 -1.38 4.36
N HIS A 41 -2.30 -1.03 4.68
CA HIS A 41 -3.18 -1.91 5.44
C HIS A 41 -3.48 -3.20 4.69
N VAL A 42 -3.81 -3.13 3.39
CA VAL A 42 -4.11 -4.32 2.59
C VAL A 42 -2.86 -5.17 2.35
N ALA A 43 -1.68 -4.57 2.17
CA ALA A 43 -0.42 -5.32 2.07
C ALA A 43 -0.10 -6.09 3.36
N MET A 44 -0.32 -5.46 4.53
CA MET A 44 -0.20 -6.13 5.82
C MET A 44 -1.22 -7.24 5.98
N MET A 45 -2.47 -7.02 5.57
CA MET A 45 -3.52 -8.05 5.59
C MET A 45 -3.14 -9.25 4.72
N ALA A 46 -2.63 -9.02 3.50
CA ALA A 46 -2.18 -10.11 2.64
C ALA A 46 -1.07 -10.93 3.31
N TRP A 47 -0.12 -10.26 3.97
CA TRP A 47 0.98 -10.95 4.66
C TRP A 47 0.50 -11.81 5.84
N ILE A 48 -0.39 -11.30 6.69
CA ILE A 48 -0.90 -12.05 7.85
C ILE A 48 -1.91 -13.14 7.46
N LEU A 49 -2.58 -12.99 6.31
CA LEU A 49 -3.60 -13.92 5.84
C LEU A 49 -3.08 -14.91 4.78
N GLN A 50 -1.79 -14.90 4.45
CA GLN A 50 -1.23 -15.70 3.34
C GLN A 50 -1.53 -17.21 3.47
N ASP A 51 -1.53 -17.74 4.70
CA ASP A 51 -1.75 -19.17 4.98
C ASP A 51 -3.21 -19.61 4.81
N TYR A 52 -4.12 -18.65 4.61
CA TYR A 52 -5.55 -18.90 4.35
C TYR A 52 -5.87 -18.93 2.86
N SER A 53 -4.88 -18.81 1.97
CA SER A 53 -5.08 -18.90 0.53
C SER A 53 -5.28 -20.36 0.11
N ASP A 54 -6.34 -20.63 -0.66
CA ASP A 54 -6.56 -21.95 -1.31
C ASP A 54 -5.57 -22.24 -2.45
N LEU A 55 -4.79 -21.23 -2.85
CA LEU A 55 -3.82 -21.30 -3.94
C LEU A 55 -2.41 -21.03 -3.41
N GLU A 56 -1.42 -21.66 -4.03
CA GLU A 56 -0.03 -21.29 -3.83
C GLU A 56 0.21 -19.87 -4.39
N ILE A 57 0.66 -18.97 -3.52
CA ILE A 57 0.89 -17.55 -3.85
C ILE A 57 2.33 -17.15 -3.54
N ASP A 58 2.91 -16.33 -4.40
CA ASP A 58 4.12 -15.58 -4.08
C ASP A 58 3.72 -14.33 -3.28
N ILE A 59 3.80 -14.43 -1.95
CA ILE A 59 3.40 -13.32 -1.06
C ILE A 59 4.23 -12.04 -1.30
N ASN A 60 5.50 -12.16 -1.68
CA ASN A 60 6.34 -10.99 -1.97
C ASN A 60 5.87 -10.28 -3.24
N LYS A 61 5.39 -11.03 -4.24
CA LYS A 61 4.77 -10.45 -5.43
C LYS A 61 3.46 -9.75 -5.10
N VAL A 62 2.60 -10.36 -4.27
CA VAL A 62 1.33 -9.76 -3.83
C VAL A 62 1.56 -8.47 -3.05
N ILE A 63 2.47 -8.48 -2.06
CA ILE A 63 2.83 -7.28 -1.28
C ILE A 63 3.34 -6.18 -2.21
N LYS A 64 4.23 -6.51 -3.16
CA LYS A 64 4.70 -5.53 -4.15
C LYS A 64 3.54 -4.94 -4.93
N MET A 65 2.59 -5.75 -5.42
CA MET A 65 1.43 -5.27 -6.17
C MET A 65 0.52 -4.35 -5.37
N LEU A 66 0.34 -4.61 -4.07
CA LEU A 66 -0.54 -3.82 -3.19
C LEU A 66 0.09 -2.49 -2.76
N LEU A 67 1.42 -2.38 -2.81
CA LEU A 67 2.18 -1.15 -2.52
C LEU A 67 2.42 -0.27 -3.76
N VAL A 68 1.97 -0.68 -4.96
CA VAL A 68 2.08 0.08 -6.21
C VAL A 68 0.81 0.89 -6.48
#